data_AF-A0A519VL94-F1
#
_entry.id   AF-A0A519VL94-F1
#
_cell.length_a   1.000
_cell.length_b   1.000
_cell.length_c   1.000
_cell.angle_alpha   90.00
_cell.angle_beta   90.00
_cell.angle_gamma   90.00
#
_symmetry.space_group_name_H-M   'P 1'
#
loop_
_entity.id
_entity.type
_entity.pdbx_description
1 polymer ?
#
loop_
_entity_poly.entity_id
_entity_poly.type
_entity_poly.pdbx_seq_one_letter_code
_entity_poly.pdbx_strand_id
1 'polypeptide(L)'
;MNWVHKQLLKLKIYSLFIEWTKVCVLPGFSPLPLYTVATFFFKEIGKEALVNKASSLSYNFMLAIFPAIIFLFTLIPYIPKSIGFQDTLMDLLALVLPNNAYLAFETTITEIVNIQNGSLLSVGFLLSLFFATNGVHKLMVAFNKSSLVVETRTWVKQRMVAIVLTVVIA
;
A
#
# COMPACT_ATOMS: atom_id res chain seq x y z
N MET A 1 19.87 -9.61 -16.25
CA MET A 1 19.31 -10.96 -15.96
C MET A 1 20.03 -12.12 -16.65
N ASN A 2 20.59 -11.97 -17.87
CA ASN A 2 21.15 -13.10 -18.63
C ASN A 2 22.39 -13.76 -18.03
N TRP A 3 23.19 -13.05 -17.22
CA TRP A 3 24.41 -13.58 -16.61
C TRP A 3 24.11 -14.54 -15.45
N VAL A 4 23.19 -14.17 -14.56
CA VAL A 4 22.75 -14.99 -13.42
C VAL A 4 22.10 -16.30 -13.90
N HIS A 5 21.23 -16.21 -14.91
CA HIS A 5 20.60 -17.39 -15.50
C HIS A 5 21.63 -18.37 -16.09
N LYS A 6 22.66 -17.85 -16.78
CA LYS A 6 23.76 -18.68 -17.32
C LYS A 6 24.60 -19.34 -16.23
N GLN A 7 24.77 -18.69 -15.08
CA GLN A 7 25.46 -19.32 -13.93
C GLN A 7 24.61 -20.39 -13.26
N LEU A 8 23.32 -20.13 -13.06
CA LEU A 8 22.39 -21.06 -12.42
C LEU A 8 22.17 -22.33 -13.26
N LEU A 9 22.20 -22.24 -14.59
CA LEU A 9 22.12 -23.40 -15.49
C LEU A 9 23.27 -24.42 -15.31
N LYS A 10 24.38 -24.04 -14.67
CA LYS A 10 25.47 -24.97 -14.36
C LYS A 10 25.14 -25.90 -13.19
N LEU A 11 24.14 -25.56 -12.37
CA LEU A 11 23.67 -26.42 -11.29
C LEU A 11 22.67 -27.44 -11.84
N LYS A 12 22.98 -28.73 -11.69
CA LYS A 12 22.15 -29.86 -12.19
C LYS A 12 20.70 -29.80 -11.71
N ILE A 13 20.47 -29.32 -10.49
CA ILE A 13 19.14 -29.17 -9.90
C ILE A 13 18.33 -28.09 -10.64
N TYR A 14 18.95 -26.96 -10.97
CA TYR A 14 18.29 -25.86 -11.66
C TYR A 14 18.00 -26.19 -13.12
N SER A 15 18.92 -26.88 -13.81
CA SER A 15 18.70 -27.31 -15.20
C SER A 15 17.54 -28.30 -15.33
N LEU A 16 17.48 -29.31 -14.44
CA LEU A 16 16.37 -30.27 -14.38
C LEU A 16 15.02 -29.59 -14.12
N PHE A 17 14.99 -28.62 -13.20
CA PHE A 17 13.79 -27.84 -12.91
C PHE A 17 13.33 -27.01 -14.12
N ILE A 18 14.26 -26.36 -14.83
CA ILE A 18 13.93 -25.56 -16.03
C ILE A 18 13.48 -26.46 -17.19
N GLU A 19 14.06 -27.63 -17.38
CA GLU A 19 13.62 -28.57 -18.43
C GLU A 19 12.22 -29.13 -18.13
N TRP A 20 11.95 -29.50 -16.88
CA TRP A 20 10.61 -29.94 -16.47
C TRP A 20 9.55 -28.85 -16.71
N THR A 21 9.85 -27.59 -16.36
CA THR A 21 8.92 -26.45 -16.58
C THR A 21 8.73 -26.09 -18.07
N LYS A 22 9.60 -26.52 -18.98
CA LYS A 22 9.41 -26.38 -20.44
C LYS A 22 8.50 -27.44 -21.04
N VAL A 23 8.28 -28.57 -20.35
CA VAL A 23 7.42 -29.66 -20.80
C VAL A 23 6.09 -29.66 -20.05
N CYS A 24 6.06 -29.15 -18.81
CA CYS A 24 4.85 -29.02 -18.01
C CYS A 24 3.92 -27.93 -18.59
N VAL A 25 2.77 -28.37 -19.10
CA VAL A 25 1.66 -27.50 -19.52
C VAL A 25 0.57 -27.58 -18.46
N LEU A 26 0.29 -26.47 -17.78
CA LEU A 26 -0.82 -26.44 -16.83
C LEU A 26 -2.17 -26.49 -17.58
N PRO A 27 -3.17 -27.22 -17.05
CA PRO A 27 -4.51 -27.21 -17.63
C PRO A 27 -5.06 -25.77 -17.65
N GLY A 28 -5.50 -25.30 -18.83
CA GLY A 28 -5.96 -23.92 -19.07
C GLY A 28 -4.97 -23.01 -19.80
N PHE A 29 -3.68 -23.37 -19.89
CA PHE A 29 -2.65 -22.58 -20.58
C PHE A 29 -2.20 -23.18 -21.92
N SER A 30 -2.79 -24.28 -22.38
CA SER A 30 -2.45 -24.91 -23.66
C SER A 30 -2.60 -23.93 -24.83
N PRO A 31 -1.59 -23.77 -25.70
CA PRO A 31 -0.42 -24.64 -25.91
C PRO A 31 0.89 -24.15 -25.25
N LEU A 32 0.86 -23.26 -24.26
CA LEU A 32 2.05 -22.60 -23.71
C LEU A 32 2.64 -23.36 -22.49
N PRO A 33 3.93 -23.72 -22.52
CA PRO A 33 4.62 -24.25 -21.34
C PRO A 33 4.72 -23.25 -20.19
N LEU A 34 4.82 -23.74 -18.95
CA LEU A 34 4.96 -22.91 -17.76
C LEU A 34 6.16 -21.96 -17.84
N TYR A 35 7.28 -22.43 -18.41
CA TYR A 35 8.47 -21.60 -18.64
C TYR A 35 8.16 -20.37 -19.52
N THR A 36 7.39 -20.55 -20.60
CA THR A 36 7.02 -19.46 -21.50
C THR A 36 6.09 -18.46 -20.81
N VAL A 37 5.11 -18.94 -20.04
CA VAL A 37 4.22 -18.08 -19.26
C VAL A 37 5.00 -17.28 -18.22
N ALA A 38 5.88 -17.92 -17.45
CA ALA A 38 6.69 -17.25 -16.44
C ALA A 38 7.64 -16.21 -17.05
N THR A 39 8.37 -16.57 -18.12
CA THR A 39 9.28 -15.62 -18.78
C THR A 39 8.54 -14.44 -19.40
N PHE A 40 7.38 -14.67 -20.01
CA PHE A 40 6.52 -13.60 -20.53
C PHE A 40 6.01 -12.70 -19.41
N PHE A 41 5.51 -13.28 -18.31
CA PHE A 41 4.99 -12.56 -17.15
C PHE A 41 6.04 -11.64 -16.51
N PHE A 42 7.23 -12.15 -16.19
CA PHE A 42 8.30 -11.33 -15.61
C PHE A 42 8.82 -10.26 -16.58
N LYS A 43 8.84 -10.56 -17.90
CA LYS A 43 9.19 -9.57 -18.92
C LYS A 43 8.13 -8.46 -19.02
N GLU A 44 6.86 -8.80 -18.91
CA GLU A 44 5.74 -7.85 -18.93
C GLU A 44 5.73 -6.98 -17.67
N ILE A 45 6.03 -7.55 -16.50
CA ILE A 45 6.18 -6.80 -15.24
C ILE A 45 7.27 -5.74 -15.33
N GLY A 46 8.40 -6.09 -15.96
CA GLY A 46 9.53 -5.21 -16.13
C GLY A 46 9.31 -4.08 -17.14
N LYS A 47 8.18 -4.04 -17.85
CA LYS A 47 7.89 -2.94 -18.77
C LYS A 47 7.66 -1.65 -17.98
N GLU A 48 8.28 -0.58 -18.46
CA GLU A 48 8.17 0.76 -17.86
C GLU A 48 6.72 1.21 -17.66
N ALA A 49 5.81 0.82 -18.58
CA ALA A 49 4.40 1.17 -18.47
C ALA A 49 3.73 0.65 -17.18
N LEU A 50 4.06 -0.57 -16.73
CA LEU A 50 3.52 -1.13 -15.49
C LEU A 50 4.20 -0.48 -14.27
N VAL A 51 5.53 -0.36 -14.32
CA VAL A 51 6.33 0.26 -13.25
C VAL A 51 5.87 1.70 -13.01
N ASN A 52 5.66 2.50 -14.06
CA ASN A 52 5.19 3.88 -13.96
C ASN A 52 3.79 3.98 -13.34
N LYS A 53 2.89 3.05 -13.68
CA LYS A 53 1.55 2.95 -13.07
C LYS A 53 1.64 2.60 -11.59
N ALA A 54 2.45 1.61 -11.23
CA ALA A 54 2.67 1.19 -9.85
C ALA A 54 3.30 2.33 -9.01
N SER A 55 4.30 3.01 -9.54
CA SER A 55 4.93 4.17 -8.90
C SER A 55 3.94 5.32 -8.69
N SER A 56 3.09 5.62 -9.68
CA SER A 56 2.05 6.65 -9.53
C SER A 56 1.05 6.31 -8.42
N LEU A 57 0.66 5.04 -8.33
CA LEU A 57 -0.24 4.56 -7.28
C LEU A 57 0.40 4.65 -5.89
N SER A 58 1.63 4.12 -5.75
CA SER A 58 2.42 4.17 -4.52
C SER A 58 2.63 5.61 -4.04
N TYR A 59 2.93 6.53 -4.94
CA TYR A 59 3.07 7.96 -4.60
C TYR A 59 1.79 8.56 -4.00
N ASN A 60 0.60 8.21 -4.52
CA ASN A 60 -0.65 8.73 -3.97
C ASN A 60 -0.95 8.17 -2.58
N PHE A 61 -0.67 6.89 -2.34
CA PHE A 61 -0.81 6.30 -1.01
C PHE A 61 0.22 6.85 -0.03
N MET A 62 1.47 7.04 -0.44
CA MET A 62 2.51 7.66 0.37
C MET A 62 2.11 9.07 0.82
N LEU A 63 1.55 9.88 -0.09
CA LEU A 63 1.02 11.20 0.27
C LEU A 63 -0.18 11.13 1.23
N ALA A 64 -0.99 10.07 1.18
CA ALA A 64 -2.11 9.89 2.10
C ALA A 64 -1.67 9.48 3.52
N ILE A 65 -0.52 8.81 3.65
CA ILE A 65 -0.02 8.33 4.96
C ILE A 65 0.24 9.50 5.92
N PHE A 66 0.86 10.59 5.47
CA PHE A 66 1.19 11.69 6.39
C PHE A 66 -0.05 12.36 7.02
N PRO A 67 -1.06 12.81 6.24
CA PRO A 67 -2.28 13.33 6.83
C PRO A 67 -3.07 12.28 7.61
N ALA A 68 -3.00 11.00 7.22
CA ALA A 68 -3.66 9.91 7.94
C ALA A 68 -3.06 9.72 9.34
N ILE A 69 -1.74 9.75 9.48
CA ILE A 69 -1.06 9.67 10.79
C ILE A 69 -1.48 10.85 11.67
N ILE A 70 -1.53 12.07 11.12
CA ILE A 70 -2.00 13.26 11.85
C ILE A 70 -3.45 13.09 12.31
N PHE A 71 -4.32 12.62 11.41
CA PHE A 71 -5.71 12.30 11.74
C PHE A 71 -5.82 11.25 12.86
N LEU A 72 -5.04 10.17 12.79
CA LEU A 72 -5.03 9.12 13.82
C LEU A 72 -4.56 9.65 15.18
N PHE A 73 -3.47 10.42 15.22
CA PHE A 73 -2.97 10.98 16.48
C PHE A 73 -3.92 12.01 17.08
N THR A 74 -4.53 12.86 16.26
CA THR A 74 -5.51 13.85 16.73
C THR A 74 -6.82 13.22 17.19
N LEU A 75 -7.06 11.94 16.92
CA LEU A 75 -8.21 11.17 17.42
C LEU A 75 -7.99 10.66 18.85
N ILE A 76 -6.73 10.47 19.28
CA ILE A 76 -6.38 9.95 20.61
C ILE A 76 -6.98 10.80 21.75
N PRO A 77 -6.88 12.15 21.76
CA PRO A 77 -7.46 13.00 22.81
C PRO A 77 -8.98 12.94 22.94
N TYR A 78 -9.68 12.39 21.94
CA TYR A 78 -11.14 12.22 21.97
C TYR A 78 -11.55 10.90 22.64
N ILE A 79 -10.61 9.98 22.89
CA ILE A 79 -10.88 8.76 23.66
C ILE A 79 -11.16 9.15 25.11
N PRO A 80 -12.29 8.69 25.70
CA PRO A 80 -12.62 8.99 27.09
C PRO A 80 -11.48 8.64 28.05
N LYS A 81 -11.04 9.61 28.85
CA LYS A 81 -9.96 9.42 29.84
C LYS A 81 -10.27 8.34 30.88
N SER A 82 -11.55 8.02 31.09
CA SER A 82 -11.99 6.93 31.99
C SER A 82 -11.47 5.55 31.58
N ILE A 83 -11.04 5.39 30.32
CA ILE A 83 -10.49 4.12 29.80
C ILE A 83 -9.01 3.97 30.18
N GLY A 84 -8.29 5.04 30.55
CA GLY A 84 -6.86 5.01 30.89
C GLY A 84 -5.94 4.69 29.69
N PHE A 85 -6.44 4.85 28.46
CA PHE A 85 -5.68 4.54 27.24
C PHE A 85 -4.43 5.43 27.11
N GLN A 86 -4.58 6.71 27.44
CA GLN A 86 -3.50 7.70 27.38
C GLN A 86 -2.33 7.32 28.30
N ASP A 87 -2.62 6.96 29.54
CA ASP A 87 -1.59 6.57 30.52
C ASP A 87 -0.89 5.27 30.08
N THR A 88 -1.67 4.27 29.64
CA THR A 88 -1.14 3.00 29.12
C THR A 88 -0.21 3.21 27.90
N LEU A 89 -0.56 4.17 27.03
CA LEU A 89 0.26 4.53 25.88
C LEU A 89 1.58 5.17 26.31
N MET A 90 1.55 6.06 27.30
CA MET A 90 2.77 6.69 27.84
C MET A 90 3.69 5.67 28.49
N ASP A 91 3.15 4.75 29.29
CA ASP A 91 3.91 3.66 29.92
C ASP A 91 4.58 2.75 28.87
N LEU A 92 3.86 2.43 27.79
CA LEU A 92 4.40 1.64 26.69
C LEU A 92 5.54 2.38 25.97
N LEU A 93 5.40 3.69 25.76
CA LEU A 93 6.44 4.50 25.13
C LEU A 93 7.69 4.61 26.02
N ALA A 94 7.51 4.76 27.32
CA ALA A 94 8.61 4.75 28.30
C ALA A 94 9.33 3.39 28.34
N LEU A 95 8.61 2.29 28.10
CA LEU A 95 9.18 0.94 28.05
C LEU A 95 9.97 0.68 26.76
N VAL A 96 9.48 1.17 25.62
CA VAL A 96 10.06 0.89 24.29
C VAL A 96 11.20 1.84 23.93
N LEU A 97 11.13 3.09 24.37
CA LEU A 97 12.13 4.11 24.03
C LEU A 97 13.29 4.12 25.04
N PRO A 98 14.53 4.33 24.58
CA PRO A 98 15.63 4.66 25.49
C PRO A 98 15.31 5.93 26.28
N ASN A 99 15.74 5.99 27.56
CA ASN A 99 15.37 7.08 28.48
C ASN A 99 15.61 8.48 27.92
N ASN A 100 16.76 8.71 27.28
CA ASN A 100 17.09 10.01 26.67
C ASN A 100 16.14 10.40 25.54
N ALA A 101 15.66 9.43 24.76
CA ALA A 101 14.69 9.67 23.69
C ALA A 101 13.30 9.94 24.27
N TYR A 102 12.89 9.19 25.29
CA TYR A 102 11.61 9.42 25.97
C TYR A 102 11.55 10.84 26.56
N LEU A 103 12.56 11.25 27.35
CA LEU A 103 12.62 12.59 27.94
C LEU A 103 12.65 13.71 26.89
N ALA A 104 13.22 13.47 25.71
CA ALA A 104 13.24 14.46 24.63
C ALA A 104 11.86 14.67 23.99
N PHE A 105 10.98 13.66 23.98
CA PHE A 105 9.68 13.70 23.32
C PHE A 105 8.48 13.66 24.27
N GLU A 106 8.69 13.43 25.56
CA GLU A 106 7.62 13.25 26.57
C GLU A 106 6.60 14.39 26.53
N THR A 107 7.06 15.65 26.53
CA THR A 107 6.19 16.82 26.49
C THR A 107 5.37 16.86 25.21
N THR A 108 6.01 16.65 24.05
CA THR A 108 5.34 16.63 22.74
C THR A 108 4.30 15.52 22.64
N ILE A 109 4.63 14.31 23.11
CA ILE A 109 3.71 13.17 23.09
C ILE A 109 2.53 13.43 24.04
N THR A 110 2.80 13.94 25.24
CA THR A 110 1.77 14.28 26.23
C THR A 110 0.80 15.32 25.67
N GLU A 111 1.30 16.33 24.97
CA GLU A 111 0.46 17.33 24.28
C GLU A 111 -0.40 16.68 23.19
N ILE A 112 0.18 15.85 22.32
CA ILE A 112 -0.54 15.14 21.25
C ILE A 112 -1.67 14.27 21.80
N VAL A 113 -1.43 13.61 22.94
CA VAL A 113 -2.35 12.64 23.54
C VAL A 113 -3.45 13.30 24.38
N ASN A 114 -3.20 14.48 24.95
CA ASN A 114 -4.14 15.14 25.86
C ASN A 114 -4.87 16.35 25.27
N ILE A 115 -4.32 17.01 24.24
CA ILE A 115 -4.88 18.24 23.69
C ILE A 115 -5.71 17.93 22.44
N GLN A 116 -7.01 18.22 22.53
CA GLN A 116 -7.91 18.10 21.38
C GLN A 116 -7.67 19.22 20.37
N ASN A 117 -7.30 18.84 19.14
CA ASN A 117 -7.10 19.76 18.03
C ASN A 117 -8.06 19.45 16.89
N GLY A 118 -9.29 20.00 16.95
CA GLY A 118 -10.33 19.76 15.94
C GLY A 118 -9.99 20.27 14.53
N SER A 119 -9.20 21.34 14.43
CA SER A 119 -8.71 21.85 13.15
C SER A 119 -7.75 20.87 12.46
N LEU A 120 -6.78 20.33 13.20
CA LEU A 120 -5.85 19.32 12.65
C LEU A 120 -6.57 18.01 12.34
N LEU A 121 -7.52 17.59 13.19
CA LEU A 121 -8.33 16.38 12.95
C LEU A 121 -9.09 16.47 11.62
N SER A 122 -9.83 17.56 11.43
CA SER A 122 -10.64 17.75 10.22
C SER A 122 -9.77 17.92 8.96
N VAL A 123 -8.70 18.71 9.02
CA VAL A 123 -7.78 18.89 7.90
C VAL A 123 -7.05 17.59 7.56
N GLY A 124 -6.56 16.85 8.56
CA GLY A 124 -5.92 15.55 8.38
C GLY A 124 -6.87 14.53 7.76
N PHE A 125 -8.11 14.48 8.24
CA PHE A 125 -9.16 13.61 7.68
C PHE A 125 -9.46 13.95 6.21
N LEU A 126 -9.69 15.21 5.88
CA LEU A 126 -10.02 15.62 4.51
C LEU A 126 -8.85 15.37 3.54
N LEU A 127 -7.62 15.69 3.95
CA LEU A 127 -6.43 15.46 3.13
C LEU A 127 -6.15 13.97 2.94
N SER A 128 -6.21 13.17 4.01
CA SER A 128 -6.00 11.72 3.92
C SER A 128 -7.03 11.08 3.01
N LEU A 129 -8.32 11.40 3.20
CA LEU A 129 -9.41 10.92 2.35
C LEU A 129 -9.20 11.35 0.89
N PHE A 130 -8.80 12.59 0.63
CA PHE A 130 -8.55 13.08 -0.73
C PHE A 130 -7.42 12.30 -1.43
N PHE A 131 -6.25 12.15 -0.79
CA PHE A 131 -5.12 11.43 -1.37
C PHE A 131 -5.39 9.93 -1.50
N ALA A 132 -6.03 9.31 -0.50
CA ALA A 132 -6.42 7.90 -0.55
C ALA A 132 -7.43 7.64 -1.68
N THR A 133 -8.45 8.49 -1.81
CA THR A 133 -9.43 8.42 -2.91
C THR A 133 -8.76 8.57 -4.27
N ASN A 134 -7.75 9.44 -4.41
CA ASN A 134 -6.97 9.56 -5.65
C ASN A 134 -6.23 8.25 -5.99
N GLY A 135 -5.64 7.60 -4.98
CA GLY A 135 -5.00 6.29 -5.13
C GLY A 135 -5.99 5.22 -5.60
N VAL A 136 -7.10 5.06 -4.88
CA VAL A 136 -8.16 4.08 -5.21
C VAL A 136 -8.76 4.35 -6.60
N HIS A 137 -9.00 5.60 -6.96
CA HIS A 137 -9.49 5.95 -8.29
C HIS A 137 -8.51 5.54 -9.41
N LYS A 138 -7.20 5.79 -9.22
CA LYS A 138 -6.17 5.34 -10.18
C LYS A 138 -6.10 3.82 -10.28
N LEU A 139 -6.29 3.13 -9.17
CA LEU A 139 -6.36 1.67 -9.13
C LEU A 139 -7.57 1.15 -9.91
N MET A 140 -8.75 1.77 -9.74
CA MET A 140 -9.95 1.45 -10.54
C MET A 140 -9.68 1.62 -12.04
N VAL A 141 -9.08 2.76 -12.44
CA VAL A 141 -8.75 3.02 -13.86
C VAL A 141 -7.74 2.00 -14.38
N ALA A 142 -6.76 1.58 -13.56
CA ALA A 142 -5.80 0.56 -13.94
C ALA A 142 -6.47 -0.81 -14.15
N PHE A 143 -7.39 -1.21 -13.27
CA PHE A 143 -8.13 -2.47 -13.38
C PHE A 143 -9.12 -2.50 -14.55
N ASN A 144 -9.83 -1.39 -14.80
CA ASN A 144 -10.68 -1.29 -15.97
C ASN A 144 -9.86 -1.49 -17.25
N LYS A 145 -8.70 -0.83 -17.32
CA LYS A 145 -7.80 -0.96 -18.46
C LYS A 145 -7.24 -2.38 -18.63
N SER A 146 -6.86 -3.06 -17.54
CA SER A 146 -6.37 -4.45 -17.63
C SER A 146 -7.47 -5.44 -18.01
N SER A 147 -8.71 -5.16 -17.61
CA SER A 147 -9.86 -6.01 -17.87
C SER A 147 -10.55 -5.69 -19.22
N LEU A 148 -9.97 -4.78 -20.01
CA LEU A 148 -10.55 -4.29 -21.27
C LEU A 148 -11.98 -3.74 -21.11
N VAL A 149 -12.32 -3.27 -19.90
CA VAL A 149 -13.62 -2.68 -19.59
C VAL A 149 -13.59 -1.20 -19.97
N VAL A 150 -14.47 -0.79 -20.87
CA VAL A 150 -14.69 0.62 -21.21
C VAL A 150 -15.51 1.26 -20.09
N GLU A 151 -14.96 2.30 -19.49
CA GLU A 151 -15.62 3.01 -18.40
C GLU A 151 -16.71 3.94 -18.95
N THR A 152 -17.96 3.63 -18.62
CA THR A 152 -19.16 4.37 -19.08
C THR A 152 -19.69 5.36 -18.03
N ARG A 153 -19.19 5.30 -16.79
CA ARG A 153 -19.63 6.19 -15.71
C ARG A 153 -19.05 7.60 -15.90
N THR A 154 -19.83 8.61 -15.51
CA THR A 154 -19.35 10.00 -15.46
C THR A 154 -18.24 10.17 -14.41
N TRP A 155 -17.41 11.20 -14.57
CA TRP A 155 -16.32 11.52 -13.63
C TRP A 155 -16.79 11.60 -12.17
N VAL A 156 -17.95 12.21 -11.93
CA VAL A 156 -18.55 12.32 -10.58
C VAL A 156 -18.92 10.95 -10.01
N LYS A 157 -19.56 10.08 -10.81
CA LYS A 157 -19.92 8.72 -10.36
C LYS A 157 -18.68 7.90 -10.03
N GLN A 158 -17.62 8.00 -10.83
CA GLN A 158 -16.36 7.31 -10.56
C GLN A 158 -15.72 7.82 -9.26
N ARG A 159 -15.78 9.13 -9.01
CA ARG A 159 -15.25 9.74 -7.78
C ARG A 159 -16.01 9.27 -6.54
N MET A 160 -17.34 9.23 -6.60
CA MET A 160 -18.18 8.73 -5.50
C MET A 160 -17.89 7.27 -5.19
N VAL A 161 -17.77 6.42 -6.22
CA VAL A 161 -17.41 5.01 -6.02
C VAL A 161 -16.02 4.87 -5.40
N ALA A 162 -15.06 5.67 -5.85
CA ALA A 162 -13.71 5.66 -5.27
C ALA A 162 -13.71 6.07 -3.80
N ILE A 163 -14.51 7.07 -3.40
CA ILE A 163 -14.67 7.49 -2.00
C ILE A 163 -15.26 6.34 -1.17
N VAL A 164 -16.35 5.74 -1.64
CA VAL A 164 -17.01 4.62 -0.95
C VAL A 164 -16.04 3.45 -0.78
N LEU A 165 -15.33 3.06 -1.84
CA LEU A 165 -14.32 2.00 -1.77
C LEU A 165 -13.19 2.36 -0.80
N THR A 166 -12.74 3.60 -0.78
CA THR A 166 -11.70 4.05 0.16
C THR A 166 -12.16 3.89 1.61
N VAL A 167 -13.40 4.30 1.92
CA VAL A 167 -13.96 4.21 3.28
C VAL A 167 -14.27 2.77 3.68
N VAL A 168 -14.68 1.91 2.74
CA VAL A 168 -14.95 0.48 3.02
C VAL A 168 -13.67 -0.33 3.23
N ILE A 169 -12.57 0.07 2.59
CA ILE A 169 -11.27 -0.61 2.71
C ILE A 169 -10.51 -0.16 3.96
N ALA A 170 -10.66 1.09 4.38
CA ALA A 170 -9.99 1.69 5.53
C ALA A 170 -10.55 1.18 6.86
#